data_AF-A0A1H3ZXE8-F1
#
_entry.id   AF-A0A1H3ZXE8-F1
#
_cell.length_a   1.000
_cell.length_b   1.000
_cell.length_c   1.000
_cell.angle_alpha   90.00
_cell.angle_beta   90.00
_cell.angle_gamma   90.00
#
_symmetry.space_group_name_H-M   'P 1'
#
loop_
_entity.id
_entity.type
_entity.pdbx_description
1 polymer ?
#
loop_
_entity_poly.entity_id
_entity_poly.type
_entity_poly.pdbx_seq_one_letter_code
_entity_poly.pdbx_strand_id
1 'polypeptide(L)' 'MLNSTTKTYTLKREILSFSNKISRKLSKPDKKFTADMTYGMLASGSCLLTDIVDQLHEDSKKVNSV' A
#
# COMPACT_ATOMS: atom_id res chain seq x y z
N MET A 1 -8.02 -21.94 12.84
CA MET A 1 -7.96 -20.51 13.20
C MET A 1 -6.56 -19.95 12.94
N LEU A 2 -6.09 -19.99 11.68
CA LEU A 2 -4.74 -19.54 11.26
C LEU A 2 -4.81 -18.43 10.20
N ASN A 3 -6.02 -17.95 9.90
CA ASN A 3 -6.26 -17.09 8.74
C ASN A 3 -6.09 -15.60 9.09
N SER A 4 -6.27 -15.21 10.36
CA SER A 4 -6.24 -13.79 10.77
C SER A 4 -4.82 -13.22 10.94
N THR A 5 -3.91 -14.02 11.49
CA THR A 5 -2.49 -13.66 11.65
C THR A 5 -1.77 -13.63 10.30
N THR A 6 -2.03 -14.61 9.43
CA THR A 6 -1.45 -14.67 8.09
C THR A 6 -1.90 -13.50 7.23
N LYS A 7 -3.20 -13.17 7.21
CA LYS A 7 -3.73 -12.02 6.45
C LYS A 7 -3.12 -10.69 6.91
N THR A 8 -2.94 -10.49 8.21
CA THR A 8 -2.31 -9.27 8.75
C THR A 8 -0.84 -9.15 8.34
N TYR A 9 -0.11 -10.27 8.37
CA TYR A 9 1.29 -10.32 7.95
C TYR A 9 1.43 -10.09 6.44
N THR A 10 0.57 -10.73 5.63
CA THR A 10 0.52 -10.53 4.17
C THR A 10 0.24 -9.07 3.83
N LEU A 11 -0.75 -8.45 4.48
CA LEU A 11 -1.10 -7.04 4.25
C LEU A 11 0.07 -6.10 4.59
N LYS A 12 0.74 -6.30 5.74
CA LYS A 12 1.93 -5.53 6.11
C LYS A 12 3.05 -5.67 5.07
N ARG A 13 3.24 -6.88 4.52
CA ARG A 13 4.23 -7.14 3.47
C ARG A 13 3.89 -6.47 2.15
N GLU A 14 2.61 -6.45 1.76
CA GLU A 14 2.15 -5.78 0.55
C GLU A 14 2.34 -4.26 0.63
N ILE A 15 1.96 -3.64 1.76
CA ILE A 15 2.17 -2.20 2.01
C ILE A 15 3.67 -1.85 1.92
N LEU A 16 4.53 -2.65 2.56
CA LEU A 16 5.98 -2.45 2.50
C LEU A 16 6.53 -2.63 1.08
N SER A 17 6.04 -3.62 0.33
CA SER A 17 6.46 -3.86 -1.04
C SER A 17 6.08 -2.69 -1.96
N PHE A 18 4.82 -2.25 -1.89
CA PHE A 18 4.33 -1.09 -2.63
C PHE A 18 5.11 0.18 -2.26
N SER A 19 5.26 0.47 -0.97
CA SER A 19 6.03 1.63 -0.52
C SER A 19 7.46 1.59 -1.04
N ASN A 20 8.14 0.45 -1.01
CA ASN A 20 9.51 0.33 -1.51
C ASN A 20 9.62 0.52 -3.03
N LYS A 21 8.60 0.13 -3.80
CA LYS A 21 8.56 0.38 -5.25
C LYS A 21 8.56 1.88 -5.54
N ILE A 22 7.65 2.63 -4.91
CA ILE A 22 7.50 4.07 -5.13
C ILE A 22 8.64 4.90 -4.51
N SER A 23 9.20 4.44 -3.39
CA SER A 23 10.26 5.15 -2.66
C SER A 23 11.67 4.67 -3.01
N ARG A 24 11.86 3.86 -4.06
CA ARG A 24 13.15 3.16 -4.32
C ARG A 24 14.37 4.07 -4.38
N LYS A 25 14.20 5.28 -4.95
CA LYS A 25 15.26 6.29 -5.15
C LYS A 25 15.41 7.25 -3.96
N LEU A 26 14.54 7.18 -2.96
CA LEU A 26 14.53 8.11 -1.83
C LEU A 26 15.48 7.67 -0.72
N SER A 27 15.79 8.59 0.19
CA SER A 27 16.62 8.30 1.36
C SER A 27 15.85 7.46 2.39
N LYS A 28 16.54 6.77 3.30
CA LYS A 28 15.89 5.95 4.35
C LYS A 28 14.76 6.65 5.11
N PRO A 29 14.91 7.90 5.60
CA PRO A 29 13.81 8.59 6.30
C PRO A 29 12.58 8.80 5.40
N ASP A 30 12.80 9.18 4.13
CA ASP A 30 11.71 9.38 3.18
C ASP A 30 10.98 8.07 2.83
N LYS A 31 11.71 6.95 2.76
CA LYS A 31 11.10 5.62 2.56
C LYS A 31 10.19 5.26 3.73
N LYS A 32 10.64 5.51 4.97
CA LYS A 32 9.86 5.29 6.19
C LYS A 32 8.60 6.17 6.18
N PHE A 33 8.76 7.46 5.89
CA PHE A 33 7.65 8.38 5.79
C PHE A 33 6.62 7.93 4.74
N THR A 34 7.07 7.53 3.56
CA THR A 34 6.19 7.01 2.50
C THR A 34 5.41 5.77 2.93
N ALA A 35 6.04 4.86 3.68
CA ALA A 35 5.38 3.66 4.20
C ALA A 35 4.32 4.01 5.25
N ASP A 36 4.64 4.91 6.18
CA ASP A 36 3.75 5.36 7.23
C ASP A 36 2.53 6.11 6.64
N MET A 37 2.74 6.94 5.61
CA MET A 37 1.67 7.62 4.88
C MET A 37 0.76 6.63 4.13
N THR A 38 1.34 5.63 3.45
CA THR A 38 0.57 4.59 2.75
C THR A 38 -0.30 3.80 3.74
N TYR A 39 0.27 3.46 4.90
CA TYR A 39 -0.47 2.80 5.96
C TYR A 39 -1.62 3.68 6.48
N GLY A 40 -1.39 4.97 6.70
CA GLY A 40 -2.43 5.92 7.11
C GLY A 40 -3.56 6.07 6.10
N MET A 41 -3.23 6.13 4.80
CA MET A 41 -4.22 6.17 3.72
C MET A 41 -5.07 4.89 3.66
N LEU A 42 -4.45 3.73 3.85
CA LEU A 42 -5.17 2.46 3.89
C LEU A 42 -6.05 2.35 5.14
N ALA A 43 -5.53 2.72 6.31
CA ALA A 43 -6.25 2.66 7.58
C ALA A 43 -7.44 3.63 7.64
N SER A 44 -7.35 4.76 6.94
CA SER A 44 -8.46 5.72 6.78
C SER A 44 -9.49 5.30 5.73
N GLY A 45 -9.23 4.24 4.95
CA GLY A 45 -10.11 3.81 3.85
C GLY A 45 -10.16 4.82 2.70
N SER A 46 -9.10 5.61 2.52
CA SER A 46 -9.07 6.70 1.53
C SER A 46 -9.03 6.18 0.09
N CYS A 47 -9.86 6.75 -0.78
CA CYS A 47 -9.85 6.49 -2.23
C CYS A 47 -8.59 7.03 -2.92
N LEU A 48 -7.87 7.95 -2.28
CA LEU A 48 -6.63 8.52 -2.81
C LEU A 48 -5.57 7.44 -3.10
N LEU A 49 -5.55 6.37 -2.29
CA LEU A 49 -4.62 5.27 -2.53
C LEU A 49 -4.97 4.54 -3.84
N THR A 50 -6.25 4.41 -4.18
CA THR A 50 -6.71 3.84 -5.45
C THR A 50 -6.31 4.73 -6.63
N ASP A 51 -6.48 6.05 -6.51
CA ASP A 51 -6.11 7.01 -7.56
C ASP A 51 -4.59 7.00 -7.81
N ILE A 52 -3.78 6.93 -6.73
CA ILE A 52 -2.32 6.83 -6.83
C ILE A 52 -1.92 5.52 -7.51
N VAL A 53 -2.52 4.40 -7.12
CA VAL A 53 -2.26 3.08 -7.71
C VAL A 53 -2.61 3.06 -9.20
N ASP A 54 -3.73 3.67 -9.58
CA ASP A 54 -4.15 3.82 -10.98
C ASP A 54 -3.16 4.68 -11.79
N GLN A 55 -2.73 5.81 -11.23
CA GLN A 55 -1.75 6.70 -11.88
C GLN A 55 -0.37 6.06 -12.04
N LEU A 56 -0.02 5.11 -11.16
CA LEU A 56 1.22 4.35 -11.22
C LEU A 56 1.13 3.12 -12.14
N HIS A 57 -0.05 2.85 -12.73
CA HIS A 57 -0.33 1.65 -13.54
C HIS A 57 0.05 0.35 -12.82
N GLU A 58 -0.16 0.29 -11.51
CA GLU A 58 0.02 -0.96 -10.74
C GLU A 58 -1.21 -1.86 -10.92
N ASP A 59 -1.00 -3.18 -10.97
CA ASP A 59 -2.09 -4.15 -11.10
C ASP A 59 -2.99 -4.10 -9.86
N SER A 60 -4.15 -3.45 -9.98
CA SER A 60 -5.14 -3.32 -8.92
C SER A 60 -6.43 -4.04 -9.30
N LYS A 61 -6.97 -4.85 -8.39
CA LYS A 61 -8.32 -5.41 -8.56
C LYS A 61 -9.34 -4.37 -8.10
N LYS A 62 -9.84 -3.58 -9.06
CA LYS A 62 -11.00 -2.73 -8.84
C LYS A 62 -12.21 -3.61 -8.51
N VAL A 63 -12.64 -3.57 -7.26
CA VAL A 63 -13.80 -4.35 -6.78
C VAL A 63 -15.13 -3.76 -7.25
N ASN A 64 -15.13 -2.54 -7.81
CA ASN A 64 -16.30 -1.80 -8.26
C ASN A 64 -16.18 -1.34 -9.73
N SER A 65 -15.73 -2.21 -10.65
CA SER A 65 -15.94 -1.94 -12.08
C SER A 65 -17.37 -2.33 -12.45
N VAL A 66 -18.17 -1.35 -12.90
CA VAL A 66 -19.47 -1.54 -13.55
C VAL A 66 -19.25 -1.94 -15.01
#